data_AF-A0A857J5V9-F1
#
_entry.id   AF-A0A857J5V9-F1
#
_cell.length_a   1.000
_cell.length_b   1.000
_cell.length_c   1.000
_cell.angle_alpha   90.00
_cell.angle_beta   90.00
_cell.angle_gamma   90.00
#
_symmetry.space_group_name_H-M   'P 1'
#
loop_
_entity.id
_entity.type
_entity.pdbx_description
1 polymer ?
#
loop_
_entity_poly.entity_id
_entity_poly.type
_entity_poly.pdbx_seq_one_letter_code
_entity_poly.pdbx_strand_id
1 'polypeptide(L)'
;MIRFLLRAMRLLLALLWLPTAAVASQVSFGQAMQTITVFEWALIFMFSTLAGATALLMKFSAHVNAVPPGQPVPPMRNPWVLSLSHMLASWLAGLLGFFIASTSGMGGLYVAMFVPLCAFGGAKTLEIFWKQKVGPAASGPDPAS
;
A
#
# COMPACT_ATOMS: atom_id res chain seq x y z
N MET A 1 -9.25 15.52 17.08
CA MET A 1 -10.11 14.81 16.10
C MET A 1 -9.31 14.02 15.05
N ILE A 2 -8.43 14.63 14.24
CA ILE A 2 -7.67 13.94 13.17
C ILE A 2 -6.85 12.73 13.66
N ARG A 3 -6.20 12.82 14.83
CA ARG A 3 -5.43 11.70 15.40
C ARG A 3 -6.30 10.48 15.77
N PHE A 4 -7.55 10.72 16.16
CA PHE A 4 -8.52 9.65 16.44
C PHE A 4 -8.96 8.96 15.14
N LEU A 5 -9.26 9.77 14.10
CA LEU A 5 -9.60 9.25 12.77
C LEU A 5 -8.50 8.35 12.20
N LEU A 6 -7.23 8.77 12.32
CA LEU A 6 -6.10 7.94 11.88
C LEU A 6 -5.99 6.63 12.65
N ARG A 7 -6.26 6.62 13.97
CA ARG A 7 -6.29 5.38 14.76
C ARG A 7 -7.42 4.46 14.30
N ALA A 8 -8.62 5.01 14.04
CA ALA A 8 -9.75 4.25 13.52
C ALA A 8 -9.43 3.66 12.14
N MET A 9 -8.85 4.44 11.22
CA MET A 9 -8.43 3.95 9.91
C MET A 9 -7.37 2.83 10.00
N ARG A 10 -6.42 2.94 10.94
CA ARG A 10 -5.43 1.89 11.19
C ARG A 10 -6.07 0.59 11.67
N LEU A 11 -7.01 0.70 12.60
CA LEU A 11 -7.76 -0.44 13.12
C LEU A 11 -8.58 -1.09 12.01
N LEU A 12 -9.29 -0.31 11.19
CA LEU A 12 -10.06 -0.82 10.06
C LEU A 12 -9.17 -1.54 9.04
N LEU A 13 -8.01 -0.96 8.72
CA LEU A 13 -7.04 -1.60 7.82
C LEU A 13 -6.49 -2.90 8.43
N ALA A 14 -6.12 -2.91 9.70
CA ALA A 14 -5.65 -4.12 10.39
C ALA A 14 -6.74 -5.20 10.46
N LEU A 15 -7.99 -4.80 10.71
CA LEU A 15 -9.14 -5.70 10.71
C LEU A 15 -9.45 -6.23 9.32
N LEU A 16 -9.17 -5.48 8.25
CA LEU A 16 -9.35 -5.92 6.87
C LEU A 16 -8.22 -6.86 6.42
N TRP A 17 -7.01 -6.73 6.98
CA TRP A 17 -5.90 -7.64 6.71
C TRP A 17 -6.18 -9.07 7.17
N LEU A 18 -6.78 -9.25 8.36
CA LEU A 18 -7.08 -10.58 8.92
C LEU A 18 -7.93 -11.48 7.99
N PRO A 19 -9.12 -11.05 7.51
CA PRO A 19 -9.94 -11.86 6.62
C PRO A 19 -9.28 -12.01 5.25
N THR A 20 -8.62 -10.98 4.73
CA THR A 20 -7.96 -11.07 3.40
C THR A 20 -6.82 -12.09 3.44
N ALA A 21 -6.01 -12.12 4.50
CA ALA A 21 -4.96 -13.12 4.70
C ALA A 21 -5.52 -14.54 4.91
N ALA A 22 -6.62 -14.67 5.68
CA ALA A 22 -7.28 -15.96 5.88
C ALA A 22 -7.79 -16.55 4.56
N VAL A 23 -8.43 -15.73 3.70
CA VAL A 23 -8.87 -16.16 2.37
C VAL A 23 -7.68 -16.50 1.47
N ALA A 24 -6.61 -15.70 1.48
CA ALA A 24 -5.40 -15.97 0.69
C ALA A 24 -4.79 -17.34 0.99
N SER A 25 -4.76 -17.74 2.26
CA SER A 25 -4.15 -19.01 2.69
C SER A 25 -4.87 -20.24 2.12
N GLN A 26 -6.13 -20.08 1.71
CA GLN A 26 -6.96 -21.15 1.16
C GLN A 26 -6.86 -21.24 -0.37
N VAL A 27 -6.23 -20.26 -1.02
CA VAL A 27 -6.15 -20.18 -2.48
C VAL A 27 -4.81 -20.70 -2.96
N SER A 28 -4.86 -21.77 -3.75
CA SER A 28 -3.70 -22.24 -4.50
C SER A 28 -3.57 -21.41 -5.78
N PHE A 29 -2.75 -20.35 -5.74
CA PHE A 29 -2.35 -19.65 -6.97
C PHE A 29 -1.51 -20.61 -7.81
N GLY A 30 -2.10 -21.16 -8.88
CA GLY A 30 -1.57 -22.36 -9.52
C GLY A 30 -1.84 -22.44 -11.03
N GLN A 31 -0.75 -22.27 -11.78
CA GLN A 31 -0.52 -22.56 -13.20
C GLN A 31 -1.26 -21.76 -14.28
N ALA A 32 -0.45 -21.42 -15.29
CA ALA A 32 -0.69 -20.76 -16.57
C ALA A 32 -1.53 -19.47 -16.52
N MET A 33 -1.01 -18.40 -17.12
CA MET A 33 -1.73 -17.16 -17.45
C MET A 33 -3.10 -17.37 -18.12
N GLN A 34 -3.38 -18.59 -18.62
CA GLN A 34 -4.62 -18.99 -19.27
C GLN A 34 -5.72 -19.48 -18.30
N THR A 35 -5.39 -19.75 -17.04
CA THR A 35 -6.33 -20.30 -16.02
C THR A 35 -6.46 -19.42 -14.79
N ILE A 36 -6.04 -18.14 -14.86
CA ILE A 36 -6.24 -17.21 -13.75
C ILE A 36 -7.75 -16.97 -13.59
N THR A 37 -8.28 -17.44 -12.47
CA THR A 37 -9.69 -17.29 -12.11
C THR A 37 -9.99 -15.82 -11.81
N VAL A 38 -11.24 -15.39 -12.07
CA VAL A 38 -11.72 -14.05 -11.69
C VAL A 38 -11.48 -13.77 -10.19
N PHE A 39 -11.51 -14.83 -9.38
CA PHE A 39 -11.25 -14.77 -7.95
C PHE A 39 -9.79 -14.41 -7.61
N GLU A 40 -8.81 -14.98 -8.31
CA GLU A 40 -7.39 -14.63 -8.12
C GLU A 40 -7.12 -13.17 -8.50
N TRP A 41 -7.73 -12.68 -9.59
CA TRP A 41 -7.68 -11.27 -9.97
C TRP A 41 -8.26 -10.36 -8.89
N ALA A 42 -9.41 -10.74 -8.31
CA ALA A 42 -10.02 -10.00 -7.23
C ALA A 42 -9.12 -9.96 -5.98
N LEU A 43 -8.44 -11.07 -5.66
CA LEU A 43 -7.52 -11.13 -4.53
C LEU A 43 -6.27 -10.29 -4.75
N ILE A 44 -5.65 -10.34 -5.93
CA ILE A 44 -4.49 -9.50 -6.29
C ILE A 44 -4.86 -8.03 -6.16
N PHE A 45 -6.03 -7.65 -6.69
CA PHE A 45 -6.52 -6.28 -6.61
C PHE A 45 -6.81 -5.86 -5.17
N MET A 46 -7.42 -6.73 -4.35
CA MET A 46 -7.63 -6.48 -2.92
C MET A 46 -6.30 -6.29 -2.19
N PHE A 47 -5.34 -7.20 -2.34
CA PHE A 47 -4.03 -7.11 -1.68
C PHE A 47 -3.28 -5.86 -2.08
N SER A 48 -3.30 -5.53 -3.38
CA SER A 48 -2.60 -4.36 -3.89
C SER A 48 -3.25 -3.06 -3.39
N THR A 49 -4.58 -3.00 -3.36
CA THR A 49 -5.32 -1.85 -2.80
C THR A 49 -5.06 -1.71 -1.30
N LEU A 50 -5.07 -2.82 -0.56
CA LEU A 50 -4.84 -2.84 0.88
C LEU A 50 -3.41 -2.42 1.23
N ALA A 51 -2.42 -2.89 0.47
CA ALA A 51 -1.03 -2.49 0.59
C ALA A 51 -0.84 -0.99 0.29
N GLY A 52 -1.42 -0.50 -0.81
CA GLY A 52 -1.39 0.92 -1.17
C GLY A 52 -2.05 1.80 -0.12
N ALA A 53 -3.21 1.39 0.41
CA ALA A 53 -3.93 2.10 1.47
C ALA A 53 -3.14 2.12 2.78
N THR A 54 -2.46 1.03 3.10
CA THR A 54 -1.56 0.94 4.27
C THR A 54 -0.39 1.93 4.13
N ALA A 55 0.29 1.93 2.98
CA ALA A 55 1.41 2.86 2.72
C ALA A 55 0.97 4.32 2.81
N LEU A 56 -0.18 4.63 2.21
CA LEU A 56 -0.79 5.95 2.24
C LEU A 56 -1.15 6.38 3.68
N LEU A 57 -1.76 5.50 4.47
CA LEU A 57 -2.09 5.78 5.86
C LEU A 57 -0.84 6.00 6.73
N MET A 58 0.23 5.24 6.48
CA MET A 58 1.51 5.48 7.15
C MET A 58 2.04 6.87 6.83
N LYS A 59 1.94 7.32 5.58
CA LYS A 59 2.36 8.66 5.17
C LYS A 59 1.53 9.76 5.81
N PHE A 60 0.20 9.63 5.80
CA PHE A 60 -0.69 10.58 6.47
C PHE A 60 -0.44 10.64 7.97
N SER A 61 -0.19 9.50 8.61
CA SER A 61 0.13 9.49 10.03
C SER A 61 1.50 10.10 10.32
N ALA A 62 2.50 9.89 9.47
CA ALA A 62 3.79 10.55 9.62
C ALA A 62 3.64 12.08 9.52
N HIS A 63 2.87 12.57 8.54
CA HIS A 63 2.57 13.99 8.37
C HIS A 63 1.87 14.61 9.59
N VAL A 64 0.87 13.93 10.15
CA VAL A 64 0.15 14.41 11.33
C VAL A 64 1.00 14.35 12.61
N ASN A 65 1.86 13.35 12.74
CA ASN A 65 2.71 13.17 13.91
C ASN A 65 3.96 14.05 13.89
N ALA A 66 4.37 14.55 12.73
CA ALA A 66 5.44 15.55 12.61
C ALA A 66 5.07 16.91 13.20
N VAL A 67 3.76 17.17 13.42
CA VAL A 67 3.26 18.44 13.96
C VAL A 67 3.12 18.34 15.49
N PRO A 68 3.68 19.31 16.24
CA PRO A 68 3.54 19.35 17.70
C PRO A 68 2.07 19.33 18.15
N PRO A 69 1.77 18.65 19.27
CA PRO A 69 0.42 18.67 19.85
C PRO A 69 -0.02 20.13 20.14
N GLY A 70 -1.19 20.52 19.62
CA GLY A 70 -1.75 21.86 19.81
C GLY A 70 -1.54 22.82 18.63
N GLN A 71 -0.69 22.47 17.66
CA GLN A 71 -0.53 23.27 16.43
C GLN A 71 -1.43 22.75 15.29
N PRO A 72 -1.93 23.65 14.43
CA PRO A 72 -2.69 23.25 13.25
C PRO A 72 -1.81 22.47 12.27
N VAL A 73 -2.30 21.32 11.79
CA VAL A 73 -1.59 20.50 10.82
C VAL A 73 -1.59 21.21 9.47
N PRO A 74 -0.43 21.44 8.82
CA PRO A 74 -0.39 22.11 7.54
C PRO A 74 -1.07 21.23 6.46
N PRO A 75 -1.79 21.84 5.51
CA PRO A 75 -2.46 21.09 4.45
C PRO A 75 -1.43 20.36 3.59
N MET A 76 -1.71 19.10 3.28
CA MET A 76 -0.85 18.31 2.41
C MET A 76 -0.98 18.82 0.97
N ARG A 77 0.14 19.02 0.27
CA ARG A 77 0.12 19.50 -1.12
C ARG A 77 -0.40 18.39 -2.04
N ASN A 78 -1.50 18.65 -2.73
CA ASN A 78 -2.15 17.75 -3.71
C ASN A 78 -2.45 16.33 -3.17
N PRO A 79 -3.31 16.19 -2.15
CA PRO A 79 -3.59 14.90 -1.52
C PRO A 79 -4.18 13.88 -2.49
N TRP A 80 -4.95 14.33 -3.48
CA TRP A 80 -5.54 13.47 -4.51
C TRP A 80 -4.50 12.85 -5.43
N VAL A 81 -3.58 13.66 -5.96
CA VAL A 81 -2.49 13.17 -6.84
C VAL A 81 -1.60 12.20 -6.09
N LEU A 82 -1.30 12.50 -4.83
CA LEU A 82 -0.52 11.61 -3.97
C LEU A 82 -1.22 10.28 -3.77
N SER A 83 -2.53 10.31 -3.50
CA SER A 83 -3.34 9.11 -3.26
C SER A 83 -3.44 8.24 -4.52
N LEU A 84 -3.76 8.84 -5.66
CA LEU A 84 -3.83 8.14 -6.94
C LEU A 84 -2.48 7.52 -7.32
N SER A 85 -1.39 8.28 -7.14
CA SER A 85 -0.04 7.78 -7.42
C SER A 85 0.32 6.59 -6.53
N HIS A 86 -0.06 6.61 -5.25
CA HIS A 86 0.16 5.47 -4.35
C HIS A 86 -0.63 4.24 -4.76
N MET A 87 -1.92 4.40 -5.10
CA MET A 87 -2.75 3.28 -5.54
C MET A 87 -2.22 2.69 -6.85
N LEU A 88 -1.93 3.52 -7.85
CA LEU A 88 -1.42 3.08 -9.15
C LEU A 88 -0.07 2.37 -9.02
N ALA A 89 0.86 2.93 -8.24
CA ALA A 89 2.15 2.29 -7.99
C ALA A 89 1.99 0.95 -7.25
N SER A 90 1.03 0.88 -6.31
CA SER A 90 0.76 -0.35 -5.57
C SER A 90 0.12 -1.43 -6.44
N TRP A 91 -0.86 -1.07 -7.28
CA TRP A 91 -1.47 -1.97 -8.24
C TRP A 91 -0.44 -2.48 -9.26
N LEU A 92 0.35 -1.58 -9.86
CA LEU A 92 1.35 -1.97 -10.83
C LEU A 92 2.41 -2.90 -10.23
N ALA A 93 2.93 -2.57 -9.03
CA ALA A 93 3.94 -3.39 -8.37
C ALA A 93 3.37 -4.72 -7.84
N GLY A 94 2.12 -4.74 -7.36
CA GLY A 94 1.43 -5.97 -6.97
C GLY A 94 1.20 -6.89 -8.16
N LEU A 95 0.76 -6.34 -9.29
CA LEU A 95 0.61 -7.08 -10.55
C LEU A 95 1.96 -7.64 -11.02
N LEU A 96 3.01 -6.82 -11.09
CA LEU A 96 4.35 -7.28 -11.45
C LEU A 96 4.84 -8.39 -10.51
N GLY A 97 4.65 -8.22 -9.20
CA GLY A 97 4.97 -9.24 -8.20
C GLY A 97 4.23 -10.55 -8.45
N PHE A 98 2.94 -10.47 -8.81
CA PHE A 98 2.15 -11.65 -9.19
C PHE A 98 2.69 -12.35 -10.43
N PHE A 99 2.98 -11.61 -11.51
CA PHE A 99 3.55 -12.18 -12.73
C PHE A 99 4.91 -12.86 -12.46
N ILE A 100 5.78 -12.23 -11.67
CA ILE A 100 7.09 -12.79 -11.29
C ILE A 100 6.91 -14.07 -10.47
N ALA A 101 6.01 -14.05 -9.47
CA ALA A 101 5.78 -15.22 -8.62
C ALA A 101 5.15 -16.38 -9.40
N SER A 102 4.20 -16.08 -10.29
CA SER A 102 3.54 -17.06 -11.16
C SER A 102 4.51 -17.69 -12.16
N THR A 103 5.35 -16.90 -12.82
CA THR A 103 6.37 -17.40 -13.77
C THR A 103 7.47 -18.21 -13.09
N SER A 104 7.76 -17.92 -11.82
CA SER A 104 8.72 -18.66 -11.02
C SER A 104 8.13 -19.94 -10.40
N GLY A 105 6.85 -20.24 -10.65
CA GLY A 105 6.18 -21.42 -10.10
C GLY A 105 6.05 -21.40 -8.57
N MET A 106 6.00 -20.21 -7.96
CA MET A 106 5.87 -20.10 -6.50
C MET A 106 4.53 -20.65 -6.04
N GLY A 107 4.53 -21.39 -4.92
CA GLY A 107 3.30 -21.90 -4.32
C GLY A 107 2.36 -20.77 -3.87
N GLY A 108 1.06 -21.04 -3.82
CA GLY A 108 0.02 -20.02 -3.60
C GLY A 108 0.21 -19.15 -2.37
N LEU A 109 0.61 -19.75 -1.24
CA LEU A 109 0.88 -18.99 -0.01
C LEU A 109 2.02 -17.97 -0.20
N TYR A 110 3.06 -18.35 -0.94
CA TYR A 110 4.18 -17.45 -1.20
C TYR A 110 3.77 -16.32 -2.15
N VAL A 111 2.96 -16.60 -3.17
CA VAL A 111 2.37 -15.57 -4.05
C VAL A 111 1.53 -14.59 -3.23
N ALA A 112 0.68 -15.09 -2.34
CA ALA A 112 -0.19 -14.30 -1.49
C ALA A 112 0.56 -13.35 -0.54
N MET A 113 1.77 -13.71 -0.11
CA MET A 113 2.62 -12.84 0.70
C MET A 113 3.47 -11.91 -0.16
N PHE A 114 3.96 -12.39 -1.30
CA PHE A 114 4.87 -11.66 -2.18
C PHE A 114 4.17 -10.48 -2.88
N VAL A 115 2.95 -10.69 -3.38
CA VAL A 115 2.15 -9.65 -4.07
C VAL A 115 1.95 -8.40 -3.20
N PRO A 116 1.41 -8.49 -1.97
CA PRO A 116 1.26 -7.32 -1.12
C PRO A 116 2.60 -6.68 -0.71
N LEU A 117 3.69 -7.46 -0.57
CA LEU A 117 5.01 -6.90 -0.30
C LEU A 117 5.52 -6.06 -1.48
N CYS A 118 5.41 -6.57 -2.70
CA CYS A 118 5.73 -5.83 -3.91
C CYS A 118 4.83 -4.59 -4.06
N ALA A 119 3.53 -4.73 -3.82
CA ALA A 119 2.56 -3.64 -3.89
C ALA A 119 2.88 -2.53 -2.87
N PHE A 120 3.24 -2.89 -1.64
CA PHE A 120 3.65 -1.93 -0.61
C PHE A 120 4.97 -1.27 -0.97
N GLY A 121 5.95 -2.06 -1.42
CA GLY A 121 7.24 -1.57 -1.91
C GLY A 121 7.08 -0.56 -3.03
N GLY A 122 6.26 -0.85 -4.04
CA GLY A 122 5.97 0.06 -5.15
C GLY A 122 5.40 1.40 -4.70
N ALA A 123 4.45 1.38 -3.76
CA ALA A 123 3.90 2.60 -3.18
C ALA A 123 4.99 3.42 -2.45
N LYS A 124 5.89 2.76 -1.71
CA LYS A 124 7.00 3.41 -1.00
C LYS A 124 8.09 3.96 -1.91
N THR A 125 8.41 3.29 -3.01
CA THR A 125 9.39 3.79 -3.98
C THR A 125 8.96 5.14 -4.55
N LEU A 126 7.66 5.35 -4.76
CA LEU A 126 7.12 6.63 -5.22
C LEU A 126 7.32 7.76 -4.20
N GLU A 127 7.31 7.47 -2.90
CA GLU A 127 7.67 8.44 -1.87
C GLU A 127 9.13 8.88 -1.98
N ILE A 128 10.05 7.93 -2.24
CA ILE A 128 11.48 8.21 -2.42
C ILE A 128 11.69 9.10 -3.64
N PHE A 129 11.07 8.75 -4.77
CA PHE A 129 11.14 9.56 -5.99
C PHE A 129 10.56 10.96 -5.78
N TRP A 130 9.43 11.08 -5.08
CA TRP A 130 8.82 12.37 -4.77
C TRP A 130 9.76 13.26 -3.93
N LYS A 131 10.39 12.69 -2.90
CA LYS A 131 11.39 13.39 -2.07
C LYS A 131 12.58 13.87 -2.90
N GLN A 132 13.08 13.04 -3.82
CA GLN A 132 14.22 13.37 -4.67
C GLN A 132 13.91 14.44 -5.73
N LYS A 133 12.72 14.42 -6.34
CA LYS A 133 12.38 15.32 -7.47
C LYS A 133 11.70 16.62 -7.06
N VAL A 134 10.94 16.63 -5.97
CA VAL A 134 10.14 17.79 -5.54
C VAL A 134 10.77 18.51 -4.33
N GLY A 135 11.77 17.90 -3.69
CA GLY A 135 12.51 18.46 -2.57
C GLY A 135 11.75 18.43 -1.23
N PRO A 136 12.47 18.56 -0.10
CA PRO A 136 11.90 18.45 1.26
C PRO A 136 10.84 19.52 1.59
N ALA A 137 10.80 20.63 0.84
CA ALA A 137 9.78 21.68 1.00
C ALA A 137 8.36 21.25 0.56
N ALA A 138 8.21 20.16 -0.21
CA ALA A 138 6.92 19.68 -0.70
C ALA A 138 6.32 18.52 0.12
N SER A 139 7.09 17.93 1.05
CA SER A 139 6.66 16.78 1.87
C SER A 139 6.02 17.13 3.21
N GLY A 140 5.87 18.43 3.54
CA GLY A 140 5.66 18.83 4.93
C GLY A 140 6.96 18.73 5.72
N PRO A 141 7.06 19.36 6.91
CA PRO A 141 8.32 19.48 7.64
C PRO A 141 8.92 18.10 7.86
N ASP A 142 10.16 17.92 7.38
CA ASP A 142 10.96 16.75 7.69
C ASP A 142 11.03 16.62 9.22
N PRO A 143 10.69 15.46 9.80
CA PRO A 143 11.08 15.21 11.18
C PRO A 143 12.61 15.27 11.19
N ALA A 144 13.13 16.22 11.97
CA ALA A 144 14.55 16.33 12.22
C ALA A 144 15.15 14.95 12.51
N SER A 145 16.25 14.67 11.83
CA SER A 145 17.31 13.70 12.15
C SER A 145 17.18 12.97 13.48
#